data_AF-A0A645E0D4-F1
#
_entry.id   AF-A0A645E0D4-F1
#
_cell.length_a   1.000
_cell.length_b   1.000
_cell.length_c   1.000
_cell.angle_alpha   90.00
_cell.angle_beta   90.00
_cell.angle_gamma   90.00
#
_symmetry.space_group_name_H-M   'P 1'
#
loop_
_entity.id
_entity.type
_entity.pdbx_description
1 polymer ?
#
loop_
_entity_poly.entity_id
_entity_poly.type
_entity_poly.pdbx_seq_one_letter_code
_entity_poly.pdbx_strand_id
1 'polypeptide(L)'
;MAETGFICYPVLEKGKYIGTVDRQIIMDQPHREVILVDHNERSQAVEGLEEAQILEIIDHHRLGGLTTGAPIFIRQEPVGSTATIVAHLTFHREVEMTPSIAGILLAAIISDTLLFRSPTATNFDKETAFRLAVIAGIEDVEAFAMTILRQGAVIDTMSPAEIVRSDIKEFDLSDYKVAVAQINIMDREHAKRKYPELQAALQAMKKEEGYDFALLMVTDILGRSSDLLVAGEPQSLLVPAFGQITDEGFYYLPGYLSRKKQVIPPLTEVFR
;
A
#
# COMPACT_ATOMS: atom_id res chain seq x y z
N MET A 1 18.42 33.81 20.33
CA MET A 1 19.46 33.44 19.32
C MET A 1 20.00 34.65 18.58
N ALA A 2 19.15 35.50 17.97
CA ALA A 2 19.62 36.70 17.26
C ALA A 2 20.43 37.68 18.14
N GLU A 3 20.05 37.84 19.42
CA GLU A 3 20.65 38.78 20.36
C GLU A 3 21.88 38.25 21.11
N THR A 4 22.07 36.94 21.16
CA THR A 4 22.97 36.28 22.13
C THR A 4 24.40 36.04 21.62
N GLY A 5 24.65 36.17 20.31
CA GLY A 5 26.01 36.07 19.76
C GLY A 5 26.68 34.69 19.76
N PHE A 6 26.14 33.70 20.49
CA PHE A 6 26.75 32.37 20.62
C PHE A 6 26.77 31.58 19.31
N ILE A 7 27.83 30.78 19.14
CA ILE A 7 28.08 29.93 17.96
C ILE A 7 27.27 28.63 18.05
N CYS A 8 27.17 28.02 19.24
CA CYS A 8 26.37 26.81 19.46
C CYS A 8 25.28 27.05 20.50
N TYR A 9 24.13 26.42 20.30
CA TYR A 9 23.00 26.44 21.23
C TYR A 9 22.66 25.02 21.70
N PRO A 10 22.34 24.81 22.98
CA PRO A 10 21.88 23.51 23.47
C PRO A 10 20.46 23.22 22.94
N VAL A 11 20.27 22.02 22.42
CA VAL A 11 18.96 21.48 22.03
C VAL A 11 18.40 20.71 23.23
N LEU A 12 17.19 21.08 23.63
CA LEU A 12 16.49 20.45 24.74
C LEU A 12 15.23 19.76 24.23
N GLU A 13 15.04 18.49 24.61
CA GLU A 13 13.76 17.80 24.47
C GLU A 13 13.14 17.64 25.86
N LYS A 14 11.96 18.25 26.07
CA LYS A 14 11.25 18.23 27.37
C LYS A 14 12.15 18.63 28.56
N GLY A 15 13.03 19.61 28.33
CA GLY A 15 13.98 20.10 29.34
C GLY A 15 15.24 19.25 29.55
N LYS A 16 15.41 18.14 28.83
CA LYS A 16 16.64 17.34 28.83
C LYS A 16 17.55 17.73 27.68
N TYR A 17 18.84 17.89 27.97
CA TYR A 17 19.85 18.12 26.96
C TYR A 17 20.00 16.89 26.04
N ILE A 18 19.80 17.10 24.74
CA ILE A 18 19.92 16.04 23.73
C ILE A 18 21.01 16.32 22.68
N GLY A 19 21.62 17.50 22.71
CA GLY A 19 22.72 17.85 21.81
C GLY A 19 22.94 19.35 21.70
N THR A 20 23.82 19.74 20.79
CA THR A 20 24.05 21.15 20.43
C THR A 20 23.79 21.35 18.94
N VAL A 21 23.32 22.54 18.56
CA VAL A 21 23.17 22.95 17.18
C VAL A 21 24.00 24.21 16.92
N ASP A 22 24.73 24.22 15.81
CA ASP A 22 25.49 25.38 15.38
C ASP A 22 24.55 26.45 14.80
N ARG A 23 24.82 27.71 15.13
CA ARG A 23 24.06 28.87 14.67
C ARG A 23 24.08 29.00 13.14
N GLN A 24 25.20 28.69 12.49
CA GLN A 24 25.29 28.72 11.03
C GLN A 24 24.34 27.70 10.41
N ILE A 25 24.22 26.51 10.98
CA ILE A 25 23.29 25.47 10.51
C ILE A 25 21.83 25.92 10.65
N ILE A 26 21.51 26.75 11.66
CA ILE A 26 20.16 27.31 11.83
C ILE A 26 19.90 28.49 10.89
N MET A 27 20.89 29.35 10.68
CA MET A 27 20.74 30.57 9.88
C MET A 27 20.86 30.30 8.38
N ASP A 28 21.62 29.29 8.01
CA ASP A 28 21.97 28.89 6.66
C ASP A 28 21.47 27.45 6.49
N GLN A 29 20.15 27.29 6.52
CA GLN A 29 19.54 26.03 6.08
C GLN A 29 19.52 26.06 4.56
N PRO A 30 20.45 25.40 3.85
CA PRO A 30 20.24 25.16 2.44
C PRO A 30 18.92 24.39 2.34
N HIS A 31 17.93 24.97 1.66
CA HIS A 31 16.71 24.25 1.31
C HIS A 31 17.15 22.96 0.65
N ARG A 32 16.86 21.83 1.28
CA ARG A 32 17.24 20.54 0.71
C ARG A 32 16.52 20.40 -0.62
N GLU A 33 17.29 20.24 -1.68
CA GLU A 33 16.72 20.00 -3.00
C GLU A 33 16.19 18.56 -3.05
N VAL A 34 14.92 18.41 -3.45
CA VAL A 34 14.25 17.10 -3.49
C VAL A 34 13.53 16.89 -4.81
N ILE A 35 13.51 15.63 -5.24
CA ILE A 35 12.68 15.16 -6.34
C ILE A 35 11.65 14.20 -5.75
N LEU A 36 10.37 14.46 -6.00
CA LEU A 36 9.30 13.58 -5.58
C LEU A 36 9.06 12.54 -6.67
N VAL A 37 9.03 11.27 -6.27
CA VAL A 37 8.69 10.15 -7.14
C VAL A 37 7.47 9.45 -6.55
N ASP A 38 6.51 9.10 -7.40
CA ASP A 38 5.34 8.29 -7.06
C ASP A 38 4.31 8.94 -6.11
N HIS A 39 4.52 10.21 -5.76
CA HIS A 39 3.55 10.97 -4.97
C HIS A 39 3.72 12.48 -5.18
N ASN A 40 2.64 13.20 -4.92
CA ASN A 40 2.64 14.66 -4.90
C ASN A 40 1.72 15.24 -3.81
N GLU A 41 1.09 14.41 -2.97
CA GLU A 41 0.30 14.88 -1.83
C GLU A 41 1.20 15.08 -0.60
N ARG A 42 1.11 16.25 0.03
CA ARG A 42 1.93 16.61 1.21
C ARG A 42 1.79 15.64 2.37
N SER A 43 0.59 15.07 2.56
CA SER A 43 0.31 14.06 3.61
C SER A 43 1.06 12.74 3.42
N GLN A 44 1.56 12.47 2.21
CA GLN A 44 2.30 11.26 1.86
C GLN A 44 3.82 11.49 1.86
N ALA A 45 4.26 12.75 1.87
CA ALA A 45 5.65 13.11 1.78
C ALA A 45 6.37 13.06 3.14
N VAL A 46 7.70 13.12 3.10
CA VAL A 46 8.55 13.13 4.29
C VAL A 46 8.29 14.36 5.18
N GLU A 47 8.40 14.16 6.49
CA GLU A 47 8.34 15.25 7.46
C GLU A 47 9.42 16.31 7.14
N GLY A 48 9.03 17.59 7.17
CA GLY A 48 9.91 18.70 6.83
C GLY A 48 9.97 19.04 5.33
N LEU A 49 9.14 18.44 4.46
CA LEU A 49 9.09 18.80 3.02
C LEU A 49 8.86 20.31 2.79
N GLU A 50 8.14 20.97 3.69
CA GLU A 50 7.88 22.43 3.63
C GLU A 50 9.14 23.29 3.59
N GLU A 51 10.20 22.78 4.21
CA GLU A 51 11.48 23.46 4.33
C GLU A 51 12.42 23.09 3.16
N ALA A 52 12.00 22.13 2.31
CA ALA A 52 12.74 21.65 1.15
C ALA A 52 12.36 22.41 -0.13
N GLN A 53 13.30 22.47 -1.07
CA GLN A 53 13.07 22.97 -2.41
C GLN A 53 12.76 21.79 -3.33
N ILE A 54 11.50 21.66 -3.73
CA ILE A 54 11.11 20.64 -4.72
C ILE A 54 11.62 21.09 -6.08
N LEU A 55 12.40 20.24 -6.75
CA LEU A 55 12.95 20.50 -8.09
C LEU A 55 12.10 19.82 -9.17
N GLU A 56 11.67 18.58 -8.91
CA GLU A 56 10.94 17.77 -9.86
C GLU A 56 9.87 16.90 -9.20
N ILE A 57 8.83 16.56 -9.98
CA ILE A 57 7.81 15.57 -9.61
C ILE A 57 7.65 14.59 -10.77
N ILE A 58 7.90 13.30 -10.52
CA ILE A 58 7.68 12.20 -11.46
C ILE A 58 6.63 11.26 -10.86
N ASP A 59 5.41 11.26 -11.40
CA ASP A 59 4.29 10.61 -10.73
C ASP A 59 3.26 10.08 -11.74
N HIS A 60 2.45 9.12 -11.31
CA HIS A 60 1.32 8.57 -12.07
C HIS A 60 -0.04 8.72 -11.35
N HIS A 61 -0.03 9.24 -10.11
CA HIS A 61 -1.24 9.53 -9.34
C HIS A 61 -1.93 10.80 -9.81
N ARG A 62 -3.10 11.13 -9.23
CA ARG A 62 -3.74 12.43 -9.42
C ARG A 62 -2.92 13.54 -8.76
N LEU A 63 -3.01 14.77 -9.27
CA LEU A 63 -2.48 15.93 -8.53
C LEU A 63 -3.37 16.25 -7.33
N GLY A 64 -2.77 16.40 -6.15
CA GLY A 64 -3.47 16.51 -4.87
C GLY A 64 -3.10 17.73 -4.02
N GLY A 65 -2.80 18.86 -4.66
CA GLY A 65 -2.81 20.17 -4.00
C GLY A 65 -1.48 20.65 -3.41
N LEU A 66 -0.36 20.03 -3.77
CA LEU A 66 0.96 20.57 -3.47
C LEU A 66 1.22 21.85 -4.29
N THR A 67 1.87 22.82 -3.66
CA THR A 67 2.21 24.11 -4.27
C THR A 67 3.71 24.37 -4.12
N THR A 68 4.30 25.03 -5.11
CA THR A 68 5.72 25.38 -5.12
C THR A 68 5.91 26.89 -5.24
N GLY A 69 6.96 27.42 -4.61
CA GLY A 69 7.28 28.85 -4.68
C GLY A 69 7.90 29.29 -6.01
N ALA A 70 8.36 28.34 -6.83
CA ALA A 70 8.96 28.57 -8.14
C ALA A 70 8.48 27.51 -9.15
N PRO A 71 8.61 27.77 -10.47
CA PRO A 71 8.38 26.75 -11.50
C PRO A 71 9.33 25.56 -11.30
N ILE A 72 8.79 24.35 -11.47
CA ILE A 72 9.52 23.08 -11.32
C ILE A 72 9.26 22.17 -12.53
N PHE A 73 10.10 21.14 -12.73
CA PHE A 73 9.82 20.13 -13.75
C PHE A 73 8.78 19.13 -13.23
N ILE A 74 7.72 18.88 -14.00
CA ILE A 74 6.70 17.90 -13.63
C ILE A 74 6.51 16.97 -14.82
N ARG A 75 6.68 15.67 -14.60
CA ARG A 75 6.29 14.64 -15.56
C ARG A 75 5.29 13.69 -14.93
N GLN A 76 4.08 13.77 -15.43
CA GLN A 76 2.98 12.96 -14.94
C GLN A 76 2.30 12.27 -16.11
N GLU A 77 2.21 10.94 -16.04
CA GLU A 77 1.61 10.13 -17.10
C GLU A 77 0.59 9.17 -16.48
N PRO A 78 -0.59 8.99 -17.09
CA PRO A 78 -1.60 8.07 -16.60
C PRO A 78 -1.25 6.61 -16.97
N VAL A 79 -0.11 6.14 -16.48
CA VAL A 79 0.39 4.77 -16.63
C VAL A 79 0.25 3.99 -15.31
N GLY A 80 0.47 2.69 -15.37
CA GLY A 80 0.30 1.79 -14.23
C GLY A 80 1.36 1.93 -13.15
N SER A 81 2.56 2.45 -13.47
CA SER A 81 3.65 2.63 -12.52
C SER A 81 4.54 3.83 -12.84
N THR A 82 5.01 4.55 -11.81
CA THR A 82 6.03 5.59 -11.94
C THR A 82 7.33 5.06 -12.55
N ALA A 83 7.67 3.78 -12.33
CA ALA A 83 8.86 3.15 -12.90
C ALA A 83 8.82 3.09 -14.44
N THR A 84 7.63 3.03 -15.05
CA THR A 84 7.45 3.14 -16.50
C THR A 84 7.92 4.51 -17.00
N ILE A 85 7.56 5.58 -16.28
CA ILE A 85 7.96 6.96 -16.59
C ILE A 85 9.48 7.14 -16.46
N VAL A 86 10.07 6.62 -15.38
CA VAL A 86 11.51 6.67 -15.14
C VAL A 86 12.29 5.91 -16.21
N ALA A 87 11.82 4.72 -16.60
CA ALA A 87 12.42 3.96 -17.69
C ALA A 87 12.36 4.74 -19.02
N HIS A 88 11.19 5.31 -19.35
CA HIS A 88 11.03 6.14 -20.55
C HIS A 88 11.94 7.38 -20.56
N LEU A 89 12.09 8.07 -19.42
CA LEU A 89 13.03 9.18 -19.28
C LEU A 89 14.48 8.72 -19.52
N THR A 90 14.87 7.58 -18.95
CA THR A 90 16.21 7.00 -19.13
C THR A 90 16.47 6.68 -20.61
N PHE A 91 15.51 6.04 -21.29
CA PHE A 91 15.62 5.74 -22.72
C PHE A 91 15.67 7.00 -23.58
N HIS A 92 14.83 8.00 -23.27
CA HIS A 92 14.76 9.25 -24.02
C HIS A 92 16.04 10.08 -23.90
N ARG A 93 16.74 9.99 -22.76
CA ARG A 93 18.00 10.69 -22.50
C ARG A 93 19.24 9.87 -22.90
N GLU A 94 19.05 8.68 -23.46
CA GLU A 94 20.13 7.77 -23.84
C GLU A 94 21.10 7.47 -22.69
N VAL A 95 20.58 7.45 -21.46
CA VAL A 95 21.35 7.10 -20.26
C VAL A 95 21.47 5.58 -20.19
N GLU A 96 22.69 5.08 -20.02
CA GLU A 96 22.93 3.64 -19.89
C GLU A 96 22.30 3.11 -18.60
N MET A 97 21.46 2.09 -18.72
CA MET A 97 20.80 1.45 -17.58
C MET A 97 21.50 0.14 -17.24
N THR A 98 21.96 0.03 -16.00
CA THR A 98 22.56 -1.22 -15.50
C THR A 98 21.50 -2.32 -15.34
N PRO A 99 21.87 -3.61 -15.45
CA PRO A 99 20.94 -4.71 -15.24
C PRO A 99 20.21 -4.68 -13.89
N SER A 100 20.89 -4.22 -12.82
CA SER A 100 20.30 -4.11 -11.48
C SER A 100 19.22 -3.02 -11.41
N ILE A 101 19.46 -1.85 -12.00
CA ILE A 101 18.45 -0.78 -12.07
C ILE A 101 17.26 -1.24 -12.91
N ALA A 102 17.51 -1.91 -14.04
CA ALA A 102 16.45 -2.45 -14.88
C ALA A 102 15.58 -3.47 -14.12
N GLY A 103 16.20 -4.33 -13.32
CA GLY A 103 15.49 -5.28 -12.46
C GLY A 103 14.62 -4.61 -11.39
N ILE A 104 15.10 -3.53 -10.76
CA ILE A 104 14.33 -2.76 -9.77
C ILE A 104 13.12 -2.08 -10.44
N LEU A 105 13.31 -1.43 -11.59
CA LEU A 105 12.22 -0.80 -12.33
C LEU A 105 11.20 -1.83 -12.81
N LEU A 106 11.65 -3.00 -13.27
CA LEU A 106 10.76 -4.11 -13.63
C LEU A 106 9.93 -4.59 -12.42
N ALA A 107 10.58 -4.78 -11.26
CA ALA A 107 9.90 -5.21 -10.04
C ALA A 107 8.84 -4.19 -9.58
N ALA A 108 9.14 -2.88 -9.68
CA ALA A 108 8.19 -1.81 -9.39
C ALA A 108 6.98 -1.85 -10.33
N ILE A 109 7.19 -1.99 -11.64
CA ILE A 109 6.08 -2.14 -12.60
C ILE A 109 5.23 -3.38 -12.27
N ILE A 110 5.86 -4.52 -11.97
CA ILE A 110 5.15 -5.74 -11.60
C ILE A 110 4.31 -5.54 -10.32
N SER A 111 4.87 -4.85 -9.32
CA SER A 111 4.21 -4.54 -8.06
C SER A 111 2.94 -3.72 -8.27
N ASP A 112 3.06 -2.56 -8.92
CA ASP A 112 1.93 -1.63 -9.07
C ASP A 112 0.85 -2.18 -10.00
N THR A 113 1.28 -2.93 -11.03
CA THR A 113 0.37 -3.47 -12.04
C THR A 113 -0.14 -4.87 -11.74
N LEU A 114 0.37 -5.53 -10.69
CA LEU A 114 0.06 -6.91 -10.33
C LEU A 114 0.25 -7.87 -11.52
N LEU A 115 1.43 -7.78 -12.15
CA LEU A 115 1.72 -8.45 -13.43
C LEU A 115 0.66 -8.10 -14.50
N PHE A 116 0.41 -6.81 -14.69
CA PHE A 116 -0.52 -6.25 -15.68
C PHE A 116 -2.00 -6.64 -15.51
N ARG A 117 -2.40 -7.14 -14.34
CA ARG A 117 -3.79 -7.51 -14.02
C ARG A 117 -4.56 -6.39 -13.31
N SER A 118 -3.84 -5.40 -12.77
CA SER A 118 -4.44 -4.19 -12.22
C SER A 118 -5.20 -3.40 -13.31
N PRO A 119 -6.34 -2.79 -13.00
CA PRO A 119 -7.03 -1.90 -13.94
C PRO A 119 -6.23 -0.64 -14.30
N THR A 120 -5.19 -0.30 -13.54
CA THR A 120 -4.28 0.83 -13.84
C THR A 120 -3.23 0.47 -14.88
N ALA A 121 -3.00 -0.83 -15.14
CA ALA A 121 -1.98 -1.29 -16.06
C ALA A 121 -2.29 -0.88 -17.51
N THR A 122 -1.29 -0.36 -18.20
CA THR A 122 -1.36 0.06 -19.59
C THR A 122 -0.45 -0.79 -20.48
N ASN A 123 -0.62 -0.67 -21.80
CA ASN A 123 0.30 -1.31 -22.75
C ASN A 123 1.72 -0.76 -22.63
N PHE A 124 1.88 0.51 -22.24
CA PHE A 124 3.21 1.10 -22.01
C PHE A 124 3.95 0.42 -20.87
N ASP A 125 3.25 0.07 -19.78
CA ASP A 125 3.85 -0.67 -18.67
C ASP A 125 4.33 -2.05 -19.12
N LYS A 126 3.49 -2.74 -19.91
CA LYS A 126 3.79 -4.07 -20.43
C LYS A 126 5.01 -4.06 -21.37
N GLU A 127 5.02 -3.16 -22.35
CA GLU A 127 6.13 -3.01 -23.30
C GLU A 127 7.43 -2.64 -22.59
N THR A 128 7.35 -1.72 -21.62
CA THR A 128 8.49 -1.28 -20.82
C THR A 128 9.04 -2.40 -19.95
N ALA A 129 8.18 -3.16 -19.28
CA ALA A 129 8.58 -4.30 -18.47
C ALA A 129 9.34 -5.36 -19.28
N PHE A 130 8.86 -5.72 -20.48
CA PHE A 130 9.59 -6.68 -21.32
C PHE A 130 10.94 -6.14 -21.80
N ARG A 131 11.03 -4.85 -22.12
CA ARG A 131 12.31 -4.22 -22.48
C ARG A 131 13.28 -4.21 -21.29
N LEU A 132 12.79 -3.90 -20.08
CA LEU A 132 13.59 -3.94 -18.86
C LEU A 132 14.05 -5.35 -18.51
N ALA A 133 13.22 -6.37 -18.72
CA ALA A 133 13.59 -7.77 -18.50
C ALA A 133 14.78 -8.20 -19.36
N VAL A 134 14.81 -7.77 -20.63
CA VAL A 134 15.95 -8.02 -21.54
C VAL A 134 17.22 -7.35 -21.00
N ILE A 135 17.14 -6.09 -20.55
CA ILE A 135 18.28 -5.35 -19.99
C ILE A 135 18.77 -6.00 -18.68
N ALA A 136 17.85 -6.47 -17.85
CA ALA A 136 18.13 -7.12 -16.57
C ALA A 136 18.64 -8.56 -16.72
N GLY A 137 18.55 -9.17 -17.91
CA GLY A 137 18.88 -10.58 -18.12
C GLY A 137 17.88 -11.55 -17.48
N ILE A 138 16.61 -11.16 -17.36
CA ILE A 138 15.53 -11.97 -16.80
C ILE A 138 14.76 -12.63 -17.95
N GLU A 139 14.93 -13.95 -18.10
CA GLU A 139 14.29 -14.72 -19.18
C GLU A 139 12.81 -15.02 -18.90
N ASP A 140 12.48 -15.33 -17.65
CA ASP A 140 11.12 -15.68 -17.21
C ASP A 140 10.52 -14.57 -16.33
N VAL A 141 9.86 -13.62 -16.98
CA VAL A 141 9.18 -12.49 -16.31
C VAL A 141 8.05 -12.97 -15.41
N GLU A 142 7.35 -14.06 -15.76
CA GLU A 142 6.23 -14.56 -14.97
C GLU A 142 6.72 -15.21 -13.68
N ALA A 143 7.76 -16.06 -13.74
CA ALA A 143 8.38 -16.63 -12.56
C ALA A 143 9.02 -15.56 -11.65
N PHE A 144 9.67 -14.56 -12.25
CA PHE A 144 10.20 -13.41 -11.51
C PHE A 144 9.07 -12.64 -10.81
N ALA A 145 8.00 -12.35 -11.52
CA ALA A 145 6.84 -11.65 -10.97
C ALA A 145 6.19 -12.41 -9.83
N MET A 146 6.03 -13.73 -9.95
CA MET A 146 5.49 -14.55 -8.87
C MET A 146 6.38 -14.52 -7.62
N THR A 147 7.70 -14.44 -7.79
CA THR A 147 8.62 -14.26 -6.66
C THR A 147 8.41 -12.91 -5.95
N ILE A 148 8.35 -11.81 -6.70
CA ILE A 148 8.13 -10.46 -6.16
C ILE A 148 6.77 -10.38 -5.44
N LEU A 149 5.71 -10.82 -6.11
CA LEU A 149 4.35 -10.74 -5.58
C LEU A 149 4.17 -11.60 -4.33
N ARG A 150 4.77 -12.80 -4.26
CA ARG A 150 4.75 -13.63 -3.03
C ARG A 150 5.47 -12.95 -1.88
N GLN A 151 6.62 -12.33 -2.10
CA GLN A 151 7.34 -11.62 -1.04
C GLN A 151 6.59 -10.38 -0.54
N GLY A 152 5.79 -9.75 -1.39
CA GLY A 152 4.89 -8.66 -0.99
C GLY A 152 3.63 -9.11 -0.26
N ALA A 153 3.38 -10.42 -0.11
CA ALA A 153 2.17 -10.91 0.53
C ALA A 153 2.24 -10.68 2.06
N VAL A 154 1.42 -9.75 2.54
CA VAL A 154 1.29 -9.37 3.96
C VAL A 154 1.08 -10.58 4.87
N ILE A 155 0.41 -11.62 4.35
CA ILE A 155 0.15 -12.85 5.08
C ILE A 155 1.42 -13.58 5.54
N ASP A 156 2.57 -13.35 4.90
CA ASP A 156 3.86 -13.97 5.24
C ASP A 156 4.75 -13.13 6.15
N THR A 157 4.53 -11.83 6.21
CA THR A 157 5.41 -10.89 6.90
C THR A 157 4.84 -10.36 8.21
N MET A 158 3.50 -10.38 8.37
CA MET A 158 2.80 -9.90 9.56
C MET A 158 2.27 -11.05 10.41
N SER A 159 2.18 -10.83 11.72
CA SER A 159 1.53 -11.79 12.63
C SER A 159 0.01 -11.82 12.39
N PRO A 160 -0.68 -12.94 12.70
CA PRO A 160 -2.15 -13.02 12.56
C PRO A 160 -2.90 -11.89 13.28
N ALA A 161 -2.39 -11.44 14.43
CA ALA A 161 -2.98 -10.35 15.22
C ALA A 161 -2.85 -8.97 14.55
N GLU A 162 -1.76 -8.73 13.81
CA GLU A 162 -1.57 -7.53 13.02
C GLU A 162 -2.38 -7.59 11.72
N ILE A 163 -2.47 -8.77 11.10
CA ILE A 163 -3.24 -8.98 9.88
C ILE A 163 -4.72 -8.65 10.09
N VAL A 164 -5.35 -9.18 11.14
CA VAL A 164 -6.78 -8.93 11.41
C VAL A 164 -7.09 -7.47 11.75
N ARG A 165 -6.07 -6.68 12.10
CA ARG A 165 -6.18 -5.24 12.37
C ARG A 165 -5.71 -4.36 11.21
N SER A 166 -5.12 -4.97 10.18
CA SER A 166 -4.67 -4.26 8.99
C SER A 166 -5.87 -3.85 8.13
N ASP A 167 -5.86 -2.59 7.68
CA ASP A 167 -7.00 -1.96 6.98
C ASP A 167 -8.36 -2.30 7.63
N ILE A 168 -8.48 -2.19 8.95
CA ILE A 168 -9.77 -2.38 9.63
C ILE A 168 -10.69 -1.17 9.40
N LYS A 169 -11.98 -1.45 9.23
CA LYS A 169 -13.05 -0.43 9.28
C LYS A 169 -14.17 -0.93 10.16
N GLU A 170 -14.61 -0.05 11.05
CA GLU A 170 -15.69 -0.29 12.00
C GLU A 170 -16.99 0.31 11.47
N PHE A 171 -18.09 -0.38 11.75
CA PHE A 171 -19.43 -0.02 11.33
C PHE A 171 -20.42 -0.33 12.45
N ASP A 172 -21.28 0.64 12.77
CA ASP A 172 -22.46 0.42 13.59
C ASP A 172 -23.63 0.07 12.65
N LEU A 173 -24.01 -1.21 12.62
CA LEU A 173 -25.12 -1.71 11.78
C LEU A 173 -26.29 -2.08 12.69
N SER A 174 -27.22 -1.14 12.85
CA SER A 174 -28.36 -1.24 13.78
C SER A 174 -27.87 -1.48 15.22
N ASP A 175 -28.18 -2.64 15.81
CA ASP A 175 -27.79 -3.01 17.17
C ASP A 175 -26.43 -3.76 17.23
N TYR A 176 -25.75 -3.94 16.09
CA TYR A 176 -24.52 -4.71 15.99
C TYR A 176 -23.29 -3.83 15.69
N LYS A 177 -22.23 -4.02 16.46
CA LYS A 177 -20.90 -3.48 16.17
C LYS A 177 -20.13 -4.45 15.28
N VAL A 178 -19.82 -4.00 14.06
CA VAL A 178 -19.19 -4.84 13.03
C VAL A 178 -17.86 -4.25 12.61
N ALA A 179 -16.80 -5.06 12.64
CA ALA A 179 -15.49 -4.71 12.09
C ALA A 179 -15.18 -5.55 10.85
N VAL A 180 -14.68 -4.92 9.79
CA VAL A 180 -14.29 -5.61 8.56
C VAL A 180 -12.88 -5.19 8.14
N ALA A 181 -11.94 -6.12 8.24
CA ALA A 181 -10.58 -5.98 7.73
C ALA A 181 -10.46 -6.57 6.32
N GLN A 182 -9.46 -6.11 5.54
CA GLN A 182 -9.19 -6.65 4.22
C GLN A 182 -7.68 -6.79 4.01
N ILE A 183 -7.26 -7.96 3.54
CA ILE A 183 -5.90 -8.19 3.04
C ILE A 183 -5.93 -8.71 1.61
N ASN A 184 -4.85 -8.43 0.89
CA ASN A 184 -4.63 -8.98 -0.44
C ASN A 184 -3.61 -10.11 -0.36
N ILE A 185 -3.86 -11.17 -1.13
CA ILE A 185 -3.00 -12.34 -1.25
C ILE A 185 -2.73 -12.65 -2.73
N MET A 186 -1.66 -13.42 -2.96
CA MET A 186 -1.24 -13.85 -4.30
C MET A 186 -1.38 -15.36 -4.51
N ASP A 187 -1.50 -16.11 -3.42
CA ASP A 187 -1.65 -17.56 -3.42
C ASP A 187 -2.71 -17.95 -2.37
N ARG A 188 -3.90 -18.27 -2.86
CA ARG A 188 -5.05 -18.65 -2.02
C ARG A 188 -4.83 -19.94 -1.25
N GLU A 189 -4.21 -20.95 -1.86
CA GLU A 189 -3.92 -22.21 -1.16
C GLU A 189 -2.88 -22.02 -0.07
N HIS A 190 -1.89 -21.15 -0.30
CA HIS A 190 -0.98 -20.74 0.76
C HIS A 190 -1.73 -20.04 1.90
N ALA A 191 -2.59 -19.07 1.58
CA ALA A 191 -3.33 -18.31 2.59
C ALA A 191 -4.22 -19.19 3.46
N LYS A 192 -4.92 -20.16 2.84
CA LYS A 192 -5.77 -21.14 3.53
C LYS A 192 -5.05 -21.89 4.65
N ARG A 193 -3.76 -22.17 4.50
CA ARG A 193 -2.96 -22.83 5.55
C ARG A 193 -2.88 -22.01 6.84
N LYS A 194 -3.04 -20.68 6.77
CA LYS A 194 -3.03 -19.78 7.94
C LYS A 194 -4.42 -19.44 8.46
N TYR A 195 -5.50 -19.91 7.83
CA TYR A 195 -6.87 -19.60 8.25
C TYR A 195 -7.17 -20.00 9.70
N PRO A 196 -6.71 -21.15 10.24
CA PRO A 196 -6.91 -21.46 11.64
C PRO A 196 -6.33 -20.42 12.60
N GLU A 197 -5.13 -19.91 12.30
CA GLU A 197 -4.45 -18.89 13.11
C GLU A 197 -5.13 -17.51 12.97
N LEU A 198 -5.51 -17.15 11.74
CA LEU A 198 -6.26 -15.91 11.46
C LEU A 198 -7.64 -15.92 12.12
N GLN A 199 -8.34 -17.05 12.09
CA GLN A 199 -9.64 -17.23 12.72
C GLN A 199 -9.52 -17.07 14.25
N ALA A 200 -8.48 -17.65 14.87
CA ALA A 200 -8.21 -17.48 16.30
C ALA A 200 -7.91 -16.02 16.66
N ALA A 201 -7.08 -15.33 15.85
CA ALA A 201 -6.77 -13.92 16.04
C ALA A 201 -8.01 -13.02 15.87
N LEU A 202 -8.88 -13.33 14.90
CA LEU A 202 -10.12 -12.60 14.64
C LEU A 202 -11.11 -12.74 15.80
N GLN A 203 -11.22 -13.94 16.39
CA GLN A 203 -12.01 -14.18 17.60
C GLN A 203 -11.45 -13.45 18.82
N ALA A 204 -10.13 -13.39 18.97
CA ALA A 204 -9.48 -12.63 20.05
C ALA A 204 -9.77 -11.13 19.91
N MET A 205 -9.57 -10.57 18.71
CA MET A 205 -9.84 -9.16 18.41
C MET A 205 -11.30 -8.81 18.67
N LYS A 206 -12.25 -9.64 18.21
CA LYS A 206 -13.68 -9.47 18.49
C LYS A 206 -13.93 -9.31 20.00
N LYS A 207 -13.36 -10.20 20.82
CA LYS A 207 -13.56 -10.20 22.27
C LYS A 207 -12.89 -9.01 22.96
N GLU A 208 -11.67 -8.66 22.53
CA GLU A 208 -10.88 -7.57 23.11
C GLU A 208 -11.52 -6.20 22.85
N GLU A 209 -12.05 -5.99 21.65
CA GLU A 209 -12.58 -4.71 21.21
C GLU A 209 -14.11 -4.62 21.33
N GLY A 210 -14.78 -5.72 21.68
CA GLY A 210 -16.21 -5.75 21.97
C GLY A 210 -17.09 -5.65 20.72
N TYR A 211 -16.65 -6.21 19.59
CA TYR A 211 -17.45 -6.32 18.38
C TYR A 211 -18.44 -7.49 18.48
N ASP A 212 -19.61 -7.35 17.87
CA ASP A 212 -20.55 -8.46 17.71
C ASP A 212 -20.13 -9.38 16.56
N PHE A 213 -19.62 -8.76 15.48
CA PHE A 213 -19.03 -9.43 14.33
C PHE A 213 -17.69 -8.81 13.97
N ALA A 214 -16.68 -9.65 13.78
CA ALA A 214 -15.41 -9.29 13.15
C ALA A 214 -15.22 -10.15 11.90
N LEU A 215 -14.92 -9.52 10.77
CA LEU A 215 -14.77 -10.18 9.48
C LEU A 215 -13.40 -9.85 8.88
N LEU A 216 -12.77 -10.84 8.26
CA LEU A 216 -11.54 -10.66 7.48
C LEU A 216 -11.79 -11.09 6.04
N MET A 217 -11.70 -10.15 5.11
CA MET A 217 -11.75 -10.39 3.67
C MET A 217 -10.34 -10.67 3.15
N VAL A 218 -10.07 -11.92 2.77
CA VAL A 218 -8.81 -12.36 2.19
C VAL A 218 -8.97 -12.41 0.67
N THR A 219 -8.46 -11.39 -0.02
CA THR A 219 -8.69 -11.17 -1.44
C THR A 219 -7.57 -11.74 -2.31
N ASP A 220 -7.88 -12.75 -3.10
CA ASP A 220 -7.03 -13.23 -4.19
C ASP A 220 -7.23 -12.33 -5.42
N ILE A 221 -6.27 -11.43 -5.62
CA ILE A 221 -6.34 -10.48 -6.72
C ILE A 221 -6.22 -11.20 -8.08
N LEU A 222 -5.42 -12.28 -8.14
CA LEU A 222 -5.18 -13.03 -9.37
C LEU A 222 -6.38 -13.88 -9.75
N GLY A 223 -6.92 -14.62 -8.76
CA GLY A 223 -8.12 -15.43 -8.90
C GLY A 223 -9.41 -14.61 -8.97
N ARG A 224 -9.35 -13.29 -8.75
CA ARG A 224 -10.49 -12.36 -8.72
C ARG A 224 -11.60 -12.82 -7.78
N SER A 225 -11.23 -13.28 -6.59
CA SER A 225 -12.17 -13.80 -5.59
C SER A 225 -11.70 -13.41 -4.19
N SER A 226 -12.58 -13.53 -3.20
CA SER A 226 -12.20 -13.38 -1.79
C SER A 226 -12.76 -14.50 -0.96
N ASP A 227 -12.01 -14.91 0.06
CA ASP A 227 -12.51 -15.72 1.16
C ASP A 227 -12.82 -14.80 2.35
N LEU A 228 -14.01 -14.93 2.92
CA LEU A 228 -14.45 -14.13 4.05
C LEU A 228 -14.47 -15.00 5.32
N LEU A 229 -13.52 -14.73 6.22
CA LEU A 229 -13.48 -15.32 7.54
C LEU A 229 -14.35 -14.48 8.49
N VAL A 230 -15.09 -15.14 9.38
CA VAL A 230 -16.06 -14.49 10.26
C VAL A 230 -15.90 -14.98 11.69
N ALA A 231 -15.78 -14.03 12.62
CA ALA A 231 -15.92 -14.24 14.05
C ALA A 231 -17.17 -13.51 14.54
N GLY A 232 -18.22 -14.24 14.89
CA GLY A 232 -19.52 -13.66 15.24
C GLY A 232 -20.61 -14.72 15.18
N GLU A 233 -21.62 -14.60 16.04
CA GLU A 233 -22.78 -15.50 16.03
C GLU A 233 -24.06 -14.67 16.21
N PRO A 234 -25.19 -15.09 15.59
CA PRO A 234 -25.33 -16.27 14.75
C PRO A 234 -24.88 -16.03 13.30
N GLN A 235 -24.03 -16.91 12.75
CA GLN A 235 -23.55 -16.81 11.36
C GLN A 235 -24.65 -17.01 10.31
N SER A 236 -25.78 -17.60 10.68
CA SER A 236 -26.95 -17.73 9.80
C SER A 236 -27.48 -16.40 9.28
N LEU A 237 -27.23 -15.29 9.99
CA LEU A 237 -27.59 -13.94 9.54
C LEU A 237 -26.86 -13.55 8.25
N LEU A 238 -25.63 -14.04 8.04
CA LEU A 238 -24.81 -13.65 6.89
C LEU A 238 -25.14 -14.43 5.61
N VAL A 239 -25.91 -15.52 5.71
CA VAL A 239 -26.26 -16.39 4.58
C VAL A 239 -26.97 -15.66 3.43
N PRO A 240 -27.95 -14.77 3.67
CA PRO A 240 -28.57 -13.98 2.61
C PRO A 240 -27.59 -13.05 1.87
N ALA A 241 -26.55 -12.55 2.55
CA ALA A 241 -25.55 -11.67 1.96
C ALA A 241 -24.47 -12.42 1.18
N PHE A 242 -23.99 -13.54 1.72
CA PHE A 242 -22.75 -14.18 1.27
C PHE A 242 -22.90 -15.64 0.84
N GLY A 243 -24.10 -16.19 0.92
CA GLY A 243 -24.36 -17.60 0.62
C GLY A 243 -23.98 -18.54 1.76
N GLN A 244 -23.69 -19.79 1.43
CA GLN A 244 -23.37 -20.81 2.42
C GLN A 244 -21.89 -20.77 2.80
N ILE A 245 -21.60 -21.07 4.06
CA ILE A 245 -20.24 -21.29 4.53
C ILE A 245 -19.68 -22.57 3.91
N THR A 246 -18.39 -22.57 3.58
CA THR A 246 -17.70 -23.76 3.08
C THR A 246 -17.46 -24.76 4.21
N ASP A 247 -17.19 -26.02 3.86
CA ASP A 247 -16.79 -27.05 4.83
C ASP A 247 -15.49 -26.68 5.59
N GLU A 248 -14.72 -25.73 5.05
CA GLU A 248 -13.48 -25.21 5.63
C GLU A 248 -13.71 -23.98 6.53
N GLY A 249 -14.95 -23.52 6.71
CA GLY A 249 -15.32 -22.52 7.72
C GLY A 249 -15.19 -21.05 7.29
N PHE A 250 -15.26 -20.76 5.99
CA PHE A 250 -15.27 -19.38 5.45
C PHE A 250 -16.30 -19.23 4.33
N TYR A 251 -16.67 -18.01 3.94
CA TYR A 251 -17.52 -17.77 2.76
C TYR A 251 -16.66 -17.53 1.52
N TYR A 252 -16.91 -18.28 0.44
CA TYR A 252 -16.22 -18.05 -0.84
C TYR A 252 -16.99 -17.06 -1.71
N LEU A 253 -16.36 -15.94 -2.05
CA LEU A 253 -16.97 -14.80 -2.72
C LEU A 253 -16.31 -14.55 -4.10
N PRO A 254 -16.76 -15.23 -5.17
CA PRO A 254 -16.22 -15.02 -6.51
C PRO A 254 -16.56 -13.61 -7.01
N GLY A 255 -15.56 -12.91 -7.57
CA GLY A 255 -15.70 -11.54 -8.09
C GLY A 255 -15.64 -10.44 -7.04
N TYR A 256 -15.51 -10.76 -5.75
CA TYR A 256 -15.41 -9.77 -4.68
C TYR A 256 -13.95 -9.34 -4.52
N LEU A 257 -13.70 -8.05 -4.72
CA LEU A 257 -12.39 -7.40 -4.63
C LEU A 257 -12.41 -6.16 -3.73
N SER A 258 -13.59 -5.58 -3.48
CA SER A 258 -13.73 -4.35 -2.72
C SER A 258 -14.69 -4.52 -1.56
N ARG A 259 -14.17 -4.45 -0.33
CA ARG A 259 -14.98 -4.39 0.89
C ARG A 259 -16.09 -3.32 0.77
N LYS A 260 -15.72 -2.09 0.42
CA LYS A 260 -16.65 -0.93 0.40
C LYS A 260 -17.81 -1.10 -0.58
N LYS A 261 -17.55 -1.64 -1.78
CA LYS A 261 -18.57 -1.76 -2.84
C LYS A 261 -19.37 -3.05 -2.76
N GLN A 262 -18.77 -4.12 -2.23
CA GLN A 262 -19.32 -5.47 -2.40
C GLN A 262 -19.62 -6.18 -1.08
N VAL A 263 -18.93 -5.86 0.02
CA VAL A 263 -19.17 -6.52 1.33
C VAL A 263 -20.07 -5.67 2.23
N ILE A 264 -19.83 -4.35 2.30
CA ILE A 264 -20.58 -3.46 3.20
C ILE A 264 -22.07 -3.33 2.82
N PRO A 265 -22.46 -3.15 1.54
CA PRO A 265 -23.88 -3.02 1.21
C PRO A 265 -24.72 -4.25 1.59
N PRO A 266 -24.31 -5.50 1.23
CA PRO A 266 -25.04 -6.70 1.67
C PRO A 266 -25.09 -6.88 3.19
N LEU A 267 -24.02 -6.56 3.93
CA LEU A 267 -24.03 -6.56 5.39
C LEU A 267 -25.08 -5.59 5.94
N THR A 268 -25.13 -4.38 5.39
CA THR A 268 -26.07 -3.34 5.82
C THR A 268 -27.52 -3.75 5.57
N GLU A 269 -27.79 -4.49 4.49
CA GLU A 269 -29.13 -5.03 4.20
C GLU A 269 -29.53 -6.15 5.15
N VAL A 270 -28.59 -7.00 5.54
CA VAL A 270 -28.83 -8.11 6.48
C VAL A 270 -29.08 -7.63 7.90
N PHE A 271 -28.35 -6.62 8.36
CA PHE A 271 -28.44 -6.10 9.72
C PHE A 271 -29.46 -4.97 9.88
N ARG A 272 -30.21 -4.66 8.82
CA ARG A 272 -31.27 -3.64 8.83
C ARG A 272 -32.53 -4.07 9.56
#